data_AF-A0A7K4UCL0-F1
#
_entry.id   AF-A0A7K4UCL0-F1
#
_cell.length_a   1.000
_cell.length_b   1.000
_cell.length_c   1.000
_cell.angle_alpha   90.00
_cell.angle_beta   90.00
_cell.angle_gamma   90.00
#
_symmetry.space_group_name_H-M   'P 1'
#
loop_
_entity.id
_entity.type
_entity.pdbx_description
1 polymer ?
#
loop_
_entity_poly.entity_id
_entity_poly.type
_entity_poly.pdbx_seq_one_letter_code
_entity_poly.pdbx_strand_id
1 'polypeptide(L)'
;QRLKAAVHYTVGCLCQEVEEDKDVRFSKQSIAAIAEITFRQCEIFAKDLEMFARHAKRTTVTTEDVKLLARRSNSLLKYITQKSEELASNNMEQKEKKRKKSSAAKGERTPGEQEAAVTENEDSNM
;
A
#
# COMPACT_ATOMS: atom_id res chain seq x y z
N GLN A 1 13.40 -15.62 9.13
CA GLN A 1 12.32 -16.11 10.03
C GLN A 1 11.24 -15.05 10.32
N ARG A 2 11.58 -13.76 10.54
CA ARG A 2 10.59 -12.70 10.86
C ARG A 2 9.38 -12.61 9.91
N LEU A 3 9.61 -12.61 8.59
CA LEU A 3 8.51 -12.51 7.61
C LEU A 3 7.60 -13.74 7.62
N LYS A 4 8.15 -14.95 7.75
CA LYS A 4 7.36 -16.19 7.86
C LYS A 4 6.47 -16.17 9.10
N ALA A 5 6.98 -15.70 10.24
CA ALA A 5 6.20 -15.57 11.47
C ALA A 5 5.04 -14.56 11.32
N ALA A 6 5.29 -13.42 10.68
CA ALA A 6 4.24 -12.44 10.39
C ALA A 6 3.15 -13.00 9.47
N VAL A 7 3.54 -13.71 8.39
CA VAL A 7 2.58 -14.40 7.51
C VAL A 7 1.78 -15.45 8.27
N HIS A 8 2.43 -16.27 9.09
CA HIS A 8 1.75 -17.29 9.89
C HIS A 8 0.71 -16.67 10.83
N TYR A 9 1.06 -15.57 11.51
CA TYR A 9 0.12 -14.85 12.36
C TYR A 9 -1.12 -14.39 11.59
N THR A 10 -0.94 -13.68 10.47
CA THR A 10 -2.07 -13.19 9.65
C THR A 10 -2.89 -14.33 9.07
N VAL A 11 -2.26 -15.42 8.61
CA VAL A 11 -2.97 -16.62 8.15
C VAL A 11 -3.80 -17.23 9.27
N GLY A 12 -3.29 -17.28 10.50
CA GLY A 12 -4.05 -17.72 11.67
C GLY A 12 -5.31 -16.89 11.89
N CYS A 13 -5.21 -15.56 11.83
CA CYS A 13 -6.37 -14.67 11.95
C CYS A 13 -7.41 -14.92 10.85
N LEU A 14 -6.98 -15.02 9.58
CA LEU A 14 -7.88 -15.28 8.46
C LEU A 14 -8.52 -16.68 8.54
N CYS A 15 -7.76 -17.69 8.98
CA CYS A 15 -8.30 -19.03 9.22
C CYS A 15 -9.38 -18.99 10.31
N GLN A 16 -9.20 -18.22 11.39
CA GLN A 16 -10.20 -18.07 12.43
C GLN A 16 -11.51 -17.45 11.90
N GLU A 17 -11.42 -16.40 11.09
CA GLU A 17 -12.60 -15.82 10.43
C GLU A 17 -13.36 -16.86 9.60
N VAL A 18 -12.63 -17.75 8.91
CA VAL A 18 -13.22 -18.85 8.12
C VAL A 18 -13.79 -19.96 9.01
N GLU A 19 -13.17 -20.28 10.16
CA GLU A 19 -13.73 -21.22 11.13
C GLU A 19 -15.11 -20.76 11.61
N GLU A 20 -15.24 -19.47 11.93
CA GLU A 20 -16.49 -18.86 12.40
C GLU A 20 -17.56 -18.82 11.30
N ASP A 21 -17.20 -18.45 10.07
CA ASP A 21 -18.14 -18.40 8.92
C ASP A 21 -18.62 -19.78 8.46
N LYS A 22 -17.78 -20.82 8.60
CA LYS A 22 -18.05 -22.17 8.09
C LYS A 22 -18.41 -23.20 9.14
N ASP A 23 -18.36 -22.83 10.43
CA ASP A 23 -18.55 -23.73 11.58
C ASP A 23 -17.63 -24.98 11.50
N VAL A 24 -16.34 -24.73 11.25
CA VAL A 24 -15.29 -25.78 11.16
C VAL A 24 -14.09 -25.42 12.03
N ARG A 25 -13.17 -26.37 12.23
CA ARG A 25 -11.91 -26.15 12.95
C ARG A 25 -10.71 -26.55 12.10
N PHE A 26 -9.69 -25.70 12.06
CA PHE A 26 -8.38 -26.00 11.49
C PHE A 26 -7.42 -26.47 12.58
N SER A 27 -6.67 -27.54 12.27
CA SER A 27 -5.56 -27.94 13.13
C SER A 27 -4.40 -26.93 13.04
N LYS A 28 -3.55 -26.89 14.07
CA LYS A 28 -2.34 -26.05 14.07
C LYS A 28 -1.43 -26.38 12.87
N GLN A 29 -1.36 -27.66 12.51
CA GLN A 29 -0.59 -28.16 11.37
C GLN A 29 -1.17 -27.67 10.04
N SER A 30 -2.50 -27.65 9.91
CA SER A 30 -3.18 -27.10 8.73
C SER A 30 -2.89 -25.62 8.55
N ILE A 31 -3.00 -24.81 9.61
CA ILE A 31 -2.68 -23.38 9.57
C ILE A 31 -1.20 -23.17 9.20
N ALA A 32 -0.29 -23.94 9.80
CA ALA A 32 1.14 -23.88 9.48
C ALA A 32 1.42 -24.22 8.00
N ALA A 33 0.74 -25.24 7.46
CA ALA A 33 0.87 -25.63 6.07
C ALA A 33 0.35 -24.55 5.10
N ILE A 34 -0.81 -23.96 5.40
CA ILE A 34 -1.36 -22.84 4.63
C ILE A 34 -0.37 -21.67 4.64
N ALA A 35 0.17 -21.31 5.81
CA ALA A 35 1.15 -20.24 5.93
C ALA A 35 2.42 -20.48 5.09
N GLU A 36 2.94 -21.70 5.07
CA GLU A 36 4.10 -22.05 4.25
C GLU A 36 3.78 -22.01 2.76
N ILE A 37 2.60 -22.48 2.34
CA ILE A 37 2.14 -22.40 0.94
C ILE A 37 2.00 -20.94 0.51
N THR A 38 1.33 -20.10 1.32
CA THR A 38 1.17 -18.66 1.05
C THR A 38 2.53 -17.97 0.93
N PHE A 39 3.47 -18.27 1.83
CA PHE A 39 4.81 -17.68 1.80
C PHE A 39 5.58 -18.05 0.51
N ARG A 40 5.50 -19.31 0.06
CA ARG A 40 6.11 -19.75 -1.21
C ARG A 40 5.42 -19.13 -2.42
N GLN A 41 4.10 -18.97 -2.36
CA GLN A 41 3.32 -18.35 -3.44
C GLN A 41 3.73 -16.90 -3.69
N CYS A 42 4.17 -16.18 -2.66
CA CYS A 42 4.71 -14.82 -2.81
C CYS A 42 5.92 -14.77 -3.75
N GLU A 43 6.78 -15.78 -3.77
CA GLU A 43 7.94 -15.83 -4.67
C GLU A 43 7.50 -15.91 -6.14
N ILE A 44 6.49 -16.73 -6.41
CA ILE A 44 5.90 -16.87 -7.74
C ILE A 44 5.28 -15.54 -8.16
N PHE A 45 4.46 -14.94 -7.29
CA PHE A 45 3.83 -13.65 -7.57
C PHE A 45 4.85 -12.54 -7.81
N ALA A 46 5.92 -12.46 -7.01
CA ALA A 46 6.95 -11.44 -7.19
C ALA A 46 7.63 -11.53 -8.55
N LYS A 47 8.02 -12.75 -8.97
CA LYS A 47 8.65 -12.99 -10.28
C LYS A 47 7.72 -12.67 -11.44
N ASP A 48 6.45 -13.07 -11.36
CA ASP A 48 5.46 -12.77 -12.38
C ASP A 48 5.22 -11.26 -12.51
N LEU A 49 5.04 -10.56 -11.39
CA LEU A 49 4.83 -9.11 -11.38
C LEU A 49 6.03 -8.34 -11.97
N GLU A 50 7.26 -8.75 -11.64
CA GLU A 50 8.48 -8.19 -12.24
C GLU A 50 8.49 -8.42 -13.75
N MET A 51 8.17 -9.65 -14.20
CA MET A 51 8.13 -9.98 -15.62
C MET A 51 7.05 -9.21 -16.38
N PHE A 52 5.87 -9.00 -15.79
CA PHE A 52 4.79 -8.21 -16.40
C PHE A 52 5.18 -6.74 -16.55
N ALA A 53 5.76 -6.14 -15.50
CA ALA A 53 6.26 -4.77 -15.58
C ALA A 53 7.34 -4.64 -16.67
N ARG A 54 8.30 -5.57 -16.70
CA ARG A 54 9.37 -5.60 -17.71
C ARG A 54 8.84 -5.79 -19.13
N HIS A 55 7.82 -6.62 -19.32
CA HIS A 55 7.17 -6.82 -20.62
C HIS A 55 6.60 -5.50 -21.18
N ALA A 56 6.06 -4.65 -20.30
CA ALA A 56 5.60 -3.31 -20.64
C ALA A 56 6.72 -2.24 -20.61
N LYS A 57 8.00 -2.64 -20.61
CA LYS A 57 9.19 -1.77 -20.55
C LYS A 57 9.23 -0.85 -19.31
N ARG A 58 8.64 -1.29 -18.19
CA ARG A 58 8.65 -0.60 -16.91
C ARG A 58 9.53 -1.34 -15.89
N THR A 59 10.02 -0.61 -14.90
CA THR A 59 10.71 -1.16 -13.72
C THR A 59 9.84 -1.12 -12.47
N THR A 60 8.80 -0.29 -12.47
CA THR A 60 7.84 -0.17 -11.38
C THR A 60 6.58 -0.98 -11.69
N VAL A 61 6.22 -1.87 -10.76
CA VAL A 61 4.99 -2.66 -10.79
C VAL A 61 3.78 -1.74 -10.58
N THR A 62 2.74 -1.92 -11.38
CA THR A 62 1.47 -1.17 -11.31
C THR A 62 0.28 -2.09 -11.04
N THR A 63 -0.90 -1.51 -10.83
CA THR A 63 -2.16 -2.26 -10.64
C THR A 63 -2.52 -3.12 -11.85
N GLU A 64 -2.10 -2.74 -13.06
CA GLU A 64 -2.36 -3.53 -14.27
C GLU A 64 -1.58 -4.85 -14.27
N ASP A 65 -0.37 -4.86 -13.72
CA ASP A 65 0.43 -6.08 -13.54
C ASP A 65 -0.26 -7.03 -12.53
N VAL A 66 -0.86 -6.48 -11.47
CA VAL A 66 -1.61 -7.25 -10.46
C VAL A 66 -2.93 -7.80 -11.04
N LYS A 67 -3.65 -7.03 -11.86
CA LYS A 67 -4.82 -7.53 -12.60
C LYS A 67 -4.43 -8.67 -13.54
N LEU A 68 -3.29 -8.55 -14.24
CA LEU A 68 -2.80 -9.61 -15.12
C LEU A 68 -2.48 -10.90 -14.37
N LEU A 69 -2.00 -10.82 -13.12
CA LEU A 69 -1.78 -11.98 -12.25
C LEU A 69 -3.08 -12.77 -12.01
N ALA A 70 -4.22 -12.10 -11.91
CA ALA A 70 -5.54 -12.70 -11.68
C ALA A 70 -6.22 -13.24 -12.96
N ARG A 71 -5.63 -13.04 -14.15
CA ARG A 71 -6.29 -13.26 -15.46
C ARG A 71 -6.86 -14.66 -15.71
N ARG A 72 -6.37 -15.68 -15.01
CA ARG A 72 -6.78 -17.08 -15.22
C ARG A 72 -8.14 -17.41 -14.59
N SER A 73 -8.62 -16.55 -13.69
CA SER A 73 -9.91 -16.73 -13.03
C SER A 73 -10.74 -15.46 -13.20
N ASN A 74 -11.84 -15.55 -13.95
CA ASN A 74 -12.70 -14.40 -14.24
C ASN A 74 -13.32 -13.80 -12.96
N SER A 75 -13.70 -14.64 -11.99
CA SER A 75 -14.24 -14.18 -10.71
C SER A 75 -13.19 -13.45 -9.88
N LEU A 76 -11.95 -13.96 -9.85
CA LEU A 76 -10.85 -13.32 -9.16
C LEU A 76 -10.44 -12.00 -9.85
N LEU A 77 -10.34 -12.00 -11.18
CA LEU A 77 -10.04 -10.79 -11.96
C LEU A 77 -11.07 -9.69 -11.69
N LYS A 78 -12.36 -10.02 -11.68
CA LYS A 78 -13.43 -9.07 -11.35
C LYS A 78 -13.25 -8.51 -9.93
N TYR A 79 -13.03 -9.39 -8.95
CA TYR A 79 -12.85 -8.97 -7.55
C TYR A 79 -11.63 -8.04 -7.37
N ILE A 80 -10.48 -8.41 -7.94
CA ILE A 80 -9.25 -7.60 -7.86
C ILE A 80 -9.41 -6.25 -8.59
N THR A 81 -10.11 -6.25 -9.74
CA THR A 81 -10.38 -5.02 -10.49
C THR A 81 -11.25 -4.07 -9.67
N GLN A 82 -12.34 -4.56 -9.07
CA GLN A 82 -13.18 -3.77 -8.18
C GLN A 82 -12.37 -3.20 -7.00
N LYS A 83 -11.53 -4.02 -6.35
CA LYS A 83 -10.66 -3.54 -5.26
C LYS A 83 -9.67 -2.47 -5.71
N SER A 84 -9.16 -2.55 -6.95
CA SER A 84 -8.27 -1.53 -7.49
C SER A 84 -8.97 -0.18 -7.70
N GLU A 85 -10.24 -0.20 -8.11
CA GLU A 85 -11.07 0.99 -8.31
C GLU A 85 -11.43 1.63 -6.96
N GLU A 86 -11.82 0.82 -5.96
CA GLU A 86 -12.06 1.27 -4.59
C GLU A 86 -10.83 1.99 -4.01
N LEU A 87 -9.62 1.43 -4.21
CA LEU A 87 -8.37 2.06 -3.77
C LEU A 87 -8.06 3.37 -4.51
N ALA A 88 -8.32 3.43 -5.82
CA ALA A 88 -8.11 4.64 -6.61
C ALA A 88 -9.01 5.79 -6.12
N SER A 89 -10.28 5.50 -5.86
CA SER A 89 -11.26 6.46 -5.32
C SER A 89 -10.84 6.95 -3.93
N ASN A 90 -10.49 6.05 -3.02
CA ASN A 90 -10.05 6.40 -1.66
C ASN A 90 -8.80 7.30 -1.67
N ASN A 91 -7.86 7.03 -2.58
CA ASN A 91 -6.65 7.83 -2.72
C ASN A 91 -6.95 9.25 -3.24
N MET A 92 -7.91 9.40 -4.16
CA MET A 92 -8.35 10.71 -4.63
C MET A 92 -8.99 11.52 -3.50
N GLU A 93 -9.89 10.92 -2.73
CA GLU A 93 -10.54 11.58 -1.59
C GLU A 93 -9.52 12.05 -0.54
N GLN A 94 -8.54 11.21 -0.20
CA GLN A 94 -7.49 11.59 0.75
C GLN A 94 -6.63 12.75 0.22
N LYS A 95 -6.33 12.76 -1.08
CA LYS A 95 -5.56 13.84 -1.72
C LYS A 95 -6.33 15.17 -1.71
N GLU A 96 -7.64 15.13 -1.94
CA GLU A 96 -8.51 16.30 -1.83
C GLU A 96 -8.61 16.83 -0.39
N LYS A 97 -8.78 15.94 0.60
CA LYS A 97 -8.78 16.31 2.02
C LYS A 97 -7.46 16.97 2.43
N LYS A 98 -6.32 16.43 1.98
CA LYS A 98 -4.99 17.04 2.22
C LYS A 98 -4.86 18.41 1.55
N ARG A 99 -5.33 18.57 0.31
CA ARG A 99 -5.32 19.85 -0.41
C ARG A 99 -6.16 20.91 0.31
N LYS A 100 -7.39 20.58 0.72
CA LYS A 100 -8.27 21.48 1.49
C LYS A 100 -7.66 21.90 2.84
N LYS A 101 -6.98 20.99 3.53
CA LYS A 101 -6.27 21.30 4.79
C LYS A 101 -5.08 22.24 4.57
N SER A 102 -4.34 22.05 3.48
CA SER A 102 -3.21 22.92 3.13
C SER A 102 -3.64 24.31 2.64
N SER A 103 -4.80 24.44 1.99
CA SER A 103 -5.34 25.75 1.59
C SER A 103 -5.92 26.54 2.75
N ALA A 104 -6.55 25.87 3.73
CA ALA A 104 -7.04 26.51 4.96
C ALA A 104 -5.88 27.11 5.78
N ALA A 105 -4.78 26.36 5.96
CA ALA A 105 -3.59 26.84 6.67
C ALA A 105 -2.84 28.00 5.97
N LYS A 106 -3.12 28.25 4.69
CA LYS A 106 -2.52 29.36 3.93
C LYS A 106 -3.37 30.63 3.95
N GLY A 107 -4.64 30.54 4.35
CA GLY A 107 -5.56 31.68 4.51
C GLY A 107 -5.48 32.38 5.87
N GLU A 108 -4.87 31.76 6.88
CA GLU A 108 -4.69 32.30 8.24
C GLU A 108 -3.38 33.09 8.45
N ARG A 109 -2.68 33.48 7.38
CA ARG A 109 -1.59 34.48 7.48
C ARG A 109 -2.13 35.85 7.08
N THR A 110 -2.60 36.59 8.09
CA THR A 110 -2.88 38.03 8.02
C THR A 110 -1.65 38.81 7.53
N PRO A 111 -1.78 39.75 6.58
CA PRO A 111 -0.71 40.68 6.24
C PRO A 111 -0.81 41.90 7.17
N GLY A 112 0.11 42.02 8.11
CA GLY A 112 0.18 43.20 8.97
C GLY A 112 1.18 43.07 10.09
N GLU A 113 2.43 43.42 9.81
CA GLU A 113 3.25 44.34 10.63
C GLU A 113 4.56 44.65 9.86
N GLN A 114 4.76 45.94 9.59
CA GLN A 114 5.92 46.55 8.94
C GLN A 114 7.05 46.81 9.95
N GLU A 115 8.29 46.71 9.44
CA GLU A 115 9.50 47.52 9.72
C GLU A 115 9.95 47.77 11.18
N ALA A 116 11.21 47.42 11.49
CA ALA A 116 12.30 48.42 11.56
C ALA A 116 13.68 47.83 11.90
N ALA A 117 14.69 48.53 11.37
CA ALA A 117 16.03 48.78 11.89
C ALA A 117 17.23 47.90 11.47
N VAL A 118 18.05 48.57 10.65
CA VAL A 118 19.40 48.34 10.13
C VAL A 118 20.48 48.43 11.23
N THR A 119 21.62 47.74 11.03
CA THR A 119 23.03 48.17 11.28
C THR A 119 23.94 47.02 10.80
N GLU A 120 24.67 47.11 9.69
CA GLU A 120 26.04 47.69 9.52
C GLU A 120 27.04 47.19 10.59
N ASN A 121 28.27 46.70 10.36
CA ASN A 121 29.21 46.58 9.23
C ASN A 121 30.31 45.55 9.62
N GLU A 122 31.04 45.05 8.61
CA GLU A 122 32.49 44.69 8.51
C GLU A 122 33.25 44.15 9.76
N ASP A 123 34.14 43.15 9.71
CA ASP A 123 35.34 43.10 8.87
C ASP A 123 36.15 41.79 9.11
N SER A 124 37.12 41.55 8.20
CA SER A 124 38.37 40.77 8.36
C SER A 124 38.41 39.25 8.13
N ASN A 125 38.58 38.94 6.85
CA ASN A 125 39.54 38.02 6.23
C ASN A 125 40.69 37.47 7.11
N MET A 126 40.83 36.13 7.14
CA MET A 126 42.12 35.41 7.16
C MET A 126 41.95 34.02 6.56
#